data_AF-A0A1W9LFG2-F1
#
_entry.id   AF-A0A1W9LFG2-F1
#
_cell.length_a   1.000
_cell.length_b   1.000
_cell.length_c   1.000
_cell.angle_alpha   90.00
_cell.angle_beta   90.00
_cell.angle_gamma   90.00
#
_symmetry.space_group_name_H-M   'P 1'
#
loop_
_entity.id
_entity.type
_entity.pdbx_description
1 polymer ?
#
loop_
_entity_poly.entity_id
_entity_poly.type
_entity_poly.pdbx_seq_one_letter_code
_entity_poly.pdbx_strand_id
1 'polypeptide(L)'
;MRTTLVLDDDVLDKARAVATRLDAPFRRVVNEALRAGLRAVEEPLRTRPYRTRPHKMELKAGRSLDNIQDLLAQVEGEDHR
;
A
#
# COMPACT_ATOMS: atom_id res chain seq x y z
N MET A 1 6.91 -27.76 24.04
CA MET A 1 6.01 -27.39 25.15
C MET A 1 4.56 -27.61 24.70
N ARG A 2 3.68 -28.07 25.59
CA ARG A 2 2.24 -28.16 25.31
C ARG A 2 1.55 -26.96 25.95
N THR A 3 0.87 -26.18 25.12
CA THR A 3 0.17 -24.96 25.52
C THR A 3 -1.20 -24.98 24.85
N THR A 4 -2.22 -24.56 25.57
CA THR A 4 -3.57 -24.35 25.03
C THR A 4 -3.77 -22.85 24.87
N LEU A 5 -4.12 -22.42 23.66
CA LEU A 5 -4.43 -21.03 23.34
C LEU A 5 -5.85 -20.98 22.78
N VAL A 6 -6.65 -20.01 23.22
CA VAL A 6 -7.94 -19.72 22.61
C VAL A 6 -7.66 -18.91 21.33
N LEU A 7 -8.26 -19.32 20.21
CA LEU A 7 -8.18 -18.64 18.93
C LEU A 7 -9.57 -18.19 18.55
N ASP A 8 -9.69 -16.98 17.99
CA ASP A 8 -10.91 -16.52 17.36
C ASP A 8 -11.24 -17.40 16.14
N ASP A 9 -12.53 -17.53 15.82
CA ASP A 9 -13.02 -18.43 14.77
C ASP A 9 -12.42 -18.08 13.40
N ASP A 10 -12.25 -16.78 13.10
CA ASP A 10 -11.67 -16.30 11.85
C ASP A 10 -10.19 -16.68 11.70
N VAL A 11 -9.42 -16.61 12.80
CA VAL A 11 -8.02 -17.03 12.84
C VAL A 11 -7.90 -18.54 12.68
N LEU A 12 -8.78 -19.30 13.33
CA LEU A 12 -8.80 -20.76 13.23
C LEU A 12 -9.09 -21.22 11.79
N ASP A 13 -10.12 -20.65 11.16
CA ASP A 13 -10.52 -20.99 9.80
C ASP A 13 -9.42 -20.65 8.79
N LYS A 14 -8.81 -19.48 8.93
CA LYS A 14 -7.70 -19.07 8.07
C LYS A 14 -6.49 -19.98 8.23
N ALA A 15 -6.14 -20.35 9.46
CA ALA A 15 -5.02 -21.26 9.72
C ALA A 15 -5.29 -22.67 9.15
N ARG A 16 -6.52 -23.17 9.24
CA ARG A 16 -6.92 -24.45 8.61
C ARG A 16 -6.83 -24.39 7.10
N ALA A 17 -7.36 -23.35 6.47
CA ALA A 17 -7.29 -23.17 5.03
C ALA A 17 -5.84 -23.13 4.52
N VAL A 18 -4.95 -22.45 5.24
CA VAL A 18 -3.52 -22.42 4.90
C VAL A 18 -2.87 -23.79 5.08
N ALA A 19 -3.20 -24.52 6.15
CA ALA A 19 -2.68 -25.87 6.38
C ALA A 19 -3.09 -26.84 5.27
N THR A 20 -4.35 -26.80 4.83
CA THR A 20 -4.83 -27.59 3.69
C THR A 20 -4.11 -27.20 2.40
N ARG A 21 -3.95 -25.90 2.13
CA ARG A 21 -3.28 -25.41 0.91
C ARG A 21 -1.80 -25.79 0.84
N LEU A 22 -1.12 -25.85 1.97
CA LEU A 22 0.31 -26.18 2.06
C LEU A 22 0.58 -27.67 2.27
N ASP A 23 -0.46 -28.50 2.38
CA ASP A 23 -0.39 -29.91 2.78
C ASP A 23 0.53 -30.12 4.01
N ALA A 24 0.36 -29.26 5.01
CA ALA A 24 1.24 -29.17 6.17
C ALA A 24 0.45 -29.38 7.47
N PRO A 25 1.07 -29.97 8.51
CA PRO A 25 0.42 -30.13 9.80
C PRO A 25 -0.02 -28.78 10.39
N PHE A 26 -1.27 -28.70 10.88
CA PHE A 26 -1.84 -27.47 11.46
C PHE A 26 -0.91 -26.81 12.51
N ARG A 27 -0.32 -27.62 13.40
CA ARG A 27 0.65 -27.14 14.41
C ARG A 27 1.85 -26.42 13.79
N ARG A 28 2.36 -26.92 12.65
CA ARG A 28 3.51 -26.31 11.96
C ARG A 28 3.12 -24.94 11.42
N VAL A 29 1.99 -24.87 10.73
CA VAL A 29 1.45 -23.63 10.15
C VAL A 29 1.20 -22.58 11.23
N VAL A 30 0.55 -22.94 12.34
CA VAL A 30 0.31 -22.01 13.44
C VAL A 30 1.62 -21.49 14.04
N ASN A 31 2.60 -22.36 14.28
CA ASN A 31 3.88 -21.92 14.82
C ASN A 31 4.67 -21.03 13.86
N GLU A 32 4.66 -21.31 12.55
CA GLU A 32 5.30 -20.48 11.54
C GLU A 32 4.62 -19.11 11.42
N ALA A 33 3.28 -19.09 11.44
CA ALA A 33 2.49 -17.86 11.45
C ALA A 33 2.77 -17.01 12.70
N LEU A 34 2.80 -17.64 13.89
CA LEU A 34 3.13 -16.94 15.14
C LEU A 34 4.55 -16.36 15.12
N ARG A 35 5.56 -17.10 14.61
CA ARG A 35 6.92 -16.56 14.47
C ARG A 35 6.98 -15.37 13.52
N ALA A 36 6.26 -15.43 12.40
CA ALA A 36 6.19 -14.31 11.47
C ALA A 36 5.47 -13.10 12.07
N GLY A 37 4.35 -13.33 12.77
CA GLY A 37 3.57 -12.31 13.44
C GLY A 37 4.34 -11.63 14.58
N LEU A 38 5.03 -12.40 15.43
CA LEU A 38 5.83 -11.85 16.53
C LEU A 38 6.94 -10.94 16.01
N ARG A 39 7.63 -11.30 14.91
CA ARG A 39 8.61 -10.40 14.27
C ARG A 39 7.98 -9.09 13.79
N ALA A 40 6.78 -9.14 13.22
CA ALA A 40 6.08 -7.95 12.76
C ALA A 40 5.59 -7.06 13.93
N VAL A 41 5.30 -7.67 15.08
CA VAL A 41 4.95 -6.95 16.32
C VAL A 41 6.18 -6.31 16.98
N GLU A 42 7.30 -7.02 17.02
CA GLU A 42 8.56 -6.53 17.59
C GLU A 42 9.19 -5.42 16.75
N GLU A 43 9.17 -5.58 15.43
CA GLU A 43 9.76 -4.63 14.49
C GLU A 43 8.70 -4.20 13.48
N PRO A 44 7.74 -3.34 13.88
CA PRO A 44 6.74 -2.83 12.96
C PRO A 44 7.47 -2.11 11.83
N LEU A 45 7.21 -2.52 10.59
CA LEU A 45 7.81 -1.89 9.41
C LEU A 45 7.62 -0.38 9.55
N ARG A 46 8.73 0.35 9.71
CA ARG A 46 8.71 1.81 9.69
C ARG A 46 8.31 2.22 8.28
N THR A 47 7.01 2.42 8.07
CA THR A 47 6.49 2.95 6.81
C THR A 47 7.05 4.35 6.65
N ARG A 48 8.00 4.51 5.73
CA ARG A 48 8.43 5.85 5.34
C ARG A 48 7.25 6.47 4.59
N PRO A 49 6.71 7.63 5.02
CA PRO A 49 5.67 8.28 4.27
C PRO A 49 6.15 8.51 2.84
N TYR A 50 5.31 8.17 1.87
CA TYR A 50 5.60 8.43 0.47
C TYR A 50 5.79 9.95 0.28
N ARG A 51 6.92 10.34 -0.30
CA ARG A 51 7.24 11.74 -0.59
C ARG A 51 7.58 11.87 -2.08
N THR A 52 6.76 12.61 -2.81
CA THR A 52 7.08 13.06 -4.17
C THR A 52 8.00 14.28 -4.09
N ARG A 53 9.01 14.34 -4.95
CA ARG A 53 9.80 15.57 -5.15
C ARG A 53 9.08 16.44 -6.19
N PRO A 54 8.44 17.55 -5.80
CA PRO A 54 7.81 18.45 -6.77
C PRO A 54 8.89 19.12 -7.63
N HIS A 55 8.61 19.31 -8.91
CA HIS A 55 9.43 20.14 -9.79
C HIS A 55 8.75 21.49 -9.97
N LYS A 56 9.50 22.59 -9.79
CA LYS A 56 8.98 23.94 -9.99
C LYS A 56 8.90 24.17 -11.50
N MET A 57 7.70 24.06 -12.06
CA MET A 57 7.48 24.23 -13.50
C MET A 57 7.52 25.70 -13.94
N GLU A 58 7.36 26.63 -12.99
CA GLU A 58 7.21 28.07 -13.21
C GLU A 58 6.11 28.41 -14.23
N LEU A 59 5.73 29.69 -14.32
CA LEU A 59 4.81 30.13 -15.37
C LEU A 59 5.65 30.52 -16.58
N LYS A 60 5.34 29.97 -17.75
CA LYS A 60 6.03 30.39 -18.99
C LYS A 60 5.78 31.88 -19.22
N ALA A 61 6.84 32.62 -19.55
CA ALA A 61 6.76 34.05 -19.82
C ALA A 61 5.70 34.36 -20.89
N GLY A 62 4.89 35.39 -20.65
CA GLY A 62 3.78 35.79 -21.53
C GLY A 62 2.47 35.04 -21.33
N ARG A 63 2.43 34.03 -20.44
CA ARG A 63 1.19 33.35 -20.05
C ARG A 63 0.66 33.93 -18.74
N SER A 64 -0.63 34.23 -18.70
CA SER A 64 -1.33 34.64 -17.47
C SER A 64 -2.35 33.56 -17.09
N LEU A 65 -2.41 33.21 -15.80
CA LEU A 65 -3.43 32.28 -15.29
C LEU A 65 -4.73 33.01 -14.92
N ASP A 66 -4.71 34.34 -14.85
CA ASP A 66 -5.86 35.16 -14.47
C ASP A 66 -6.82 35.41 -15.65
N ASN A 67 -6.34 35.21 -16.88
CA ASN A 67 -7.17 35.24 -18.09
C ASN A 67 -7.12 33.87 -18.77
N ILE A 68 -8.11 33.05 -18.42
CA ILE A 68 -8.19 31.65 -18.87
C ILE A 68 -8.44 31.58 -20.38
N GLN A 69 -9.23 32.49 -20.95
CA GLN A 69 -9.56 32.50 -22.38
C GLN A 69 -8.30 32.70 -23.24
N ASP A 70 -7.48 33.70 -22.91
CA ASP A 70 -6.24 33.98 -23.62
C ASP A 70 -5.21 32.85 -23.43
N LEU A 71 -5.15 32.28 -22.22
CA LEU A 71 -4.27 31.16 -21.92
C LEU A 71 -4.60 29.93 -22.76
N LEU A 72 -5.88 29.60 -22.90
CA LEU A 72 -6.33 28.47 -23.71
C LEU A 72 -5.94 28.69 -25.18
N ALA A 73 -6.23 29.87 -25.74
CA ALA A 73 -5.83 30.20 -27.11
C ALA A 73 -4.31 30.07 -27.35
N GLN A 74 -3.48 30.45 -26.37
CA GLN A 74 -2.02 30.32 -26.45
C GLN A 74 -1.50 28.88 -26.29
N VAL A 75 -2.26 28.01 -25.62
CA VAL A 75 -1.86 26.62 -25.35
C VAL A 75 -2.37 25.66 -26.42
N GLU A 76 -3.56 25.92 -26.94
CA GLU A 76 -4.28 25.08 -27.89
C GLU A 76 -3.79 25.25 -29.34
N GLY A 77 -3.22 26.41 -29.69
CA GLY A 77 -2.68 26.69 -31.04
C GLY A 77 -3.77 26.90 -32.09
N GLU A 78 -3.40 27.45 -33.27
CA GLU A 78 -4.35 27.80 -34.35
C GLU A 78 -5.09 26.61 -34.98
N ASP A 79 -4.77 25.37 -34.59
CA ASP A 79 -5.38 24.13 -35.10
C ASP A 79 -6.50 23.57 -34.19
N HIS A 80 -6.93 24.30 -33.16
CA HIS A 80 -8.03 23.86 -32.31
C HIS A 80 -9.39 24.07 -33.02
N ARG A 81 -9.89 23.03 -33.68
CA ARG A 81 -11.27 22.90 -34.16
C ARG A 81 -11.94 21.65 -33.61
#